data_AF-A0A285Z4I1-F1
#
_entry.id   AF-A0A285Z4I1-F1
#
_cell.length_a   1.000
_cell.length_b   1.000
_cell.length_c   1.000
_cell.angle_alpha   90.00
_cell.angle_beta   90.00
_cell.angle_gamma   90.00
#
_symmetry.space_group_name_H-M   'P 1'
#
loop_
_entity.id
_entity.type
_entity.pdbx_description
1 polymer ?
#
loop_
_entity_poly.entity_id
_entity_poly.type
_entity_poly.pdbx_seq_one_letter_code
_entity_poly.pdbx_strand_id
1 'polypeptide(L)'
;MSFGKHSMRSVIQQPSDYFSRLHKGEIMTISISRFDADTSMDYTLQFQETARTRRSFRGFLDTPVPDQIIQEVLKDAQCAPSNCNTQPWDVHIVRGQKLKDLSQILHAKNTAGEFTPDFSFDMDAFYGMYGDRKNAQGKAYYEAMNVMREDKEGRRRAAALNLSFFNAPQAVFLFMPVFGDRVRTAGDIGMYGQTFLLSLAARGLGGVPQTSLSFYAETIREVLGISEEMKMLFGMSFGYPDESAPGNRMHMDRVPITDSVTFHS
;
A
#
# COMPACT_ATOMS: atom_id res chain seq x y z
N MET A 1 -39.50 -59.76 20.19
CA MET A 1 -39.19 -58.91 21.36
C MET A 1 -39.11 -57.45 20.91
N SER A 2 -39.85 -56.59 21.62
CA SER A 2 -39.73 -55.12 21.78
C SER A 2 -40.04 -54.14 20.64
N PHE A 3 -41.27 -53.61 20.73
CA PHE A 3 -41.84 -52.28 20.45
C PHE A 3 -40.95 -51.05 20.11
N GLY A 4 -41.30 -50.38 19.00
CA GLY A 4 -41.93 -49.03 18.89
C GLY A 4 -41.26 -47.76 19.44
N LYS A 5 -41.19 -46.71 18.60
CA LYS A 5 -41.40 -45.28 18.97
C LYS A 5 -41.57 -44.37 17.73
N HIS A 6 -42.46 -43.39 17.86
CA HIS A 6 -42.73 -42.27 16.95
C HIS A 6 -41.54 -41.29 16.82
N SER A 7 -41.47 -40.56 15.69
CA SER A 7 -40.98 -39.17 15.70
C SER A 7 -41.58 -38.37 14.53
N MET A 8 -41.95 -37.13 14.83
CA MET A 8 -42.62 -36.15 13.96
C MET A 8 -41.65 -35.01 13.65
N ARG A 9 -41.62 -34.57 12.37
CA ARG A 9 -41.20 -33.25 11.84
C ARG A 9 -39.76 -32.73 12.07
N SER A 10 -39.04 -32.52 10.97
CA SER A 10 -38.63 -31.17 10.54
C SER A 10 -38.33 -31.15 9.03
N VAL A 11 -38.86 -30.14 8.34
CA VAL A 11 -38.60 -29.85 6.92
C VAL A 11 -37.33 -29.03 6.88
N ILE A 12 -36.28 -29.54 6.24
CA ILE A 12 -35.05 -28.79 5.96
C ILE A 12 -35.20 -28.23 4.55
N GLN A 13 -35.45 -26.93 4.48
CA GLN A 13 -35.45 -26.15 3.26
C GLN A 13 -33.99 -25.81 2.93
N GLN A 14 -33.48 -26.33 1.81
CA GLN A 14 -32.12 -26.06 1.34
C GLN A 14 -32.01 -24.63 0.77
N PRO A 15 -30.90 -23.89 1.02
CA PRO A 15 -30.65 -22.61 0.37
C PRO A 15 -30.36 -22.80 -1.12
N SER A 16 -31.01 -21.96 -1.92
CA SER A 16 -31.10 -21.94 -3.37
C SER A 16 -29.77 -21.84 -4.13
N ASP A 17 -29.68 -22.66 -5.18
CA ASP A 17 -28.78 -22.54 -6.31
C ASP A 17 -28.81 -21.13 -6.92
N TYR A 18 -27.65 -20.46 -7.01
CA TYR A 18 -27.52 -19.26 -7.83
C TYR A 18 -26.14 -19.08 -8.46
N PHE A 19 -25.54 -20.14 -9.02
CA PHE A 19 -24.47 -19.95 -10.01
C PHE A 19 -24.46 -21.09 -11.04
N SER A 20 -25.15 -20.88 -12.16
CA SER A 20 -24.77 -21.50 -13.43
C SER A 20 -24.91 -20.47 -14.56
N ARG A 21 -23.94 -20.50 -15.49
CA ARG A 21 -23.77 -19.68 -16.70
C ARG A 21 -22.88 -18.44 -16.56
N LEU A 22 -21.57 -18.70 -16.58
CA LEU A 22 -20.59 -17.84 -17.23
C LEU A 22 -20.64 -18.11 -18.74
N HIS A 23 -21.14 -17.16 -19.53
CA HIS A 23 -20.70 -16.97 -20.91
C HIS A 23 -21.05 -15.57 -21.42
N LYS A 24 -20.04 -14.98 -22.07
CA LYS A 24 -19.97 -13.69 -22.79
C LYS A 24 -19.58 -12.50 -21.91
N GLY A 25 -18.46 -11.89 -22.31
CA GLY A 25 -17.81 -10.82 -21.60
C GLY A 25 -18.63 -9.54 -21.61
N GLU A 26 -18.93 -9.06 -20.42
CA GLU A 26 -19.22 -7.67 -20.13
C GLU A 26 -18.32 -7.26 -18.97
N ILE A 27 -17.51 -6.24 -19.20
CA ILE A 27 -16.76 -5.57 -18.15
C ILE A 27 -17.81 -4.87 -17.28
N MET A 28 -17.98 -5.30 -16.02
CA MET A 28 -18.79 -4.54 -15.05
C MET A 28 -18.15 -3.16 -14.89
N THR A 29 -18.74 -2.18 -15.58
CA THR A 29 -18.43 -0.77 -15.36
C THR A 29 -19.25 -0.35 -14.15
N ILE A 30 -18.62 -0.31 -12.98
CA ILE A 30 -19.26 0.22 -11.77
C ILE A 30 -19.41 1.73 -11.99
N SER A 31 -20.62 2.16 -12.31
CA SER A 31 -21.01 3.57 -12.30
C SER A 31 -21.08 4.01 -10.84
N ILE A 32 -20.06 4.73 -10.38
CA ILE A 32 -20.07 5.38 -9.06
C ILE A 32 -20.88 6.67 -9.21
N SER A 33 -22.20 6.57 -9.09
CA SER A 33 -23.07 7.73 -8.94
C SER A 33 -23.23 8.06 -7.46
N ARG A 34 -22.84 9.29 -7.09
CA ARG A 34 -23.03 10.01 -5.81
C ARG A 34 -22.97 9.15 -4.53
N PHE A 35 -21.81 9.18 -3.89
CA PHE A 35 -21.62 8.72 -2.51
C PHE A 35 -22.35 9.65 -1.54
N ASP A 36 -23.49 9.19 -1.01
CA ASP A 36 -24.10 9.74 0.19
C ASP A 36 -23.29 9.26 1.42
N ALA A 37 -22.85 10.21 2.24
CA ALA A 37 -21.90 10.02 3.33
C ALA A 37 -22.41 9.18 4.52
N ASP A 38 -23.67 8.72 4.48
CA ASP A 38 -24.34 8.05 5.61
C ASP A 38 -24.44 6.52 5.45
N THR A 39 -24.00 5.96 4.30
CA THR A 39 -24.11 4.51 3.99
C THR A 39 -22.77 3.77 3.87
N SER A 40 -21.62 4.41 4.13
CA SER A 40 -20.31 3.86 3.74
C SER A 40 -19.59 2.99 4.80
N MET A 41 -20.27 2.49 5.82
CA MET A 41 -19.62 1.73 6.91
C MET A 41 -19.70 0.20 6.78
N ASP A 42 -20.46 -0.37 5.84
CA ASP A 42 -20.81 -1.80 5.92
C ASP A 42 -20.21 -2.70 4.83
N TYR A 43 -19.31 -2.19 3.99
CA TYR A 43 -18.66 -3.00 2.97
C TYR A 43 -17.14 -3.04 3.13
N THR A 44 -16.63 -4.20 3.52
CA THR A 44 -15.21 -4.54 3.55
C THR A 44 -14.98 -5.71 2.59
N LEU A 45 -14.01 -5.59 1.69
CA LEU A 45 -13.67 -6.66 0.76
C LEU A 45 -13.21 -7.92 1.50
N GLN A 46 -13.55 -9.09 0.94
CA GLN A 46 -13.05 -10.37 1.42
C GLN A 46 -11.53 -10.46 1.20
N PHE A 47 -10.83 -11.18 2.08
CA PHE A 47 -9.36 -11.23 2.08
C PHE A 47 -8.73 -11.54 0.71
N GLN A 48 -9.26 -12.54 0.00
CA GLN A 48 -8.71 -12.92 -1.31
C GLN A 48 -8.82 -11.78 -2.33
N GLU A 49 -9.94 -11.06 -2.31
CA GLU A 49 -10.16 -9.92 -3.18
C GLU A 49 -9.23 -8.77 -2.80
N THR A 50 -9.20 -8.39 -1.52
CA THR A 50 -8.28 -7.38 -0.97
C THR A 50 -6.82 -7.63 -1.38
N ALA A 51 -6.34 -8.85 -1.18
CA ALA A 51 -4.95 -9.21 -1.47
C ALA A 51 -4.61 -9.13 -2.96
N ARG A 52 -5.58 -9.41 -3.84
CA ARG A 52 -5.40 -9.43 -5.30
C ARG A 52 -5.64 -8.07 -5.95
N THR A 53 -6.55 -7.25 -5.43
CA THR A 53 -6.88 -5.93 -5.99
C THR A 53 -5.92 -4.84 -5.50
N ARG A 54 -5.31 -5.01 -4.32
CA ARG A 54 -4.33 -4.05 -3.80
C ARG A 54 -3.20 -3.87 -4.82
N ARG A 55 -3.07 -2.63 -5.30
CA ARG A 55 -2.00 -2.15 -6.18
C ARG A 55 -1.41 -0.85 -5.64
N SER A 56 -0.26 -0.44 -6.18
CA SER A 56 0.39 0.81 -5.75
C SER A 56 -0.21 1.97 -6.53
N PHE A 57 -1.09 2.73 -5.88
CA PHE A 57 -1.72 3.91 -6.46
C PHE A 57 -0.78 5.12 -6.40
N ARG A 58 -0.59 5.79 -7.53
CA ARG A 58 0.30 6.94 -7.74
C ARG A 58 -0.46 8.18 -8.22
N GLY A 59 -1.66 8.35 -7.67
CA GLY A 59 -2.53 9.50 -7.88
C GLY A 59 -3.75 9.37 -6.97
N PHE A 60 -4.06 10.44 -6.26
CA PHE A 60 -5.11 10.45 -5.24
C PHE A 60 -5.97 11.72 -5.37
N LEU A 61 -7.21 11.61 -4.91
CA LEU A 61 -8.10 12.75 -4.76
C LEU A 61 -7.72 13.54 -3.50
N ASP A 62 -7.97 14.85 -3.52
CA ASP A 62 -7.73 15.74 -2.37
C ASP A 62 -8.68 15.48 -1.19
N THR A 63 -9.68 14.61 -1.36
CA THR A 63 -10.66 14.25 -0.32
C THR A 63 -9.97 13.57 0.86
N PRO A 64 -9.97 14.18 2.06
CA PRO A 64 -9.37 13.56 3.25
C PRO A 64 -10.09 12.27 3.62
N VAL A 65 -9.35 11.27 4.09
CA VAL A 65 -9.97 10.07 4.69
C VAL A 65 -10.43 10.42 6.12
N PRO A 66 -11.65 10.03 6.52
CA PRO A 66 -12.14 10.24 7.88
C PRO A 66 -11.24 9.62 8.96
N ASP A 67 -11.04 10.33 10.07
CA ASP A 67 -10.22 9.89 11.21
C ASP A 67 -10.63 8.51 11.74
N GLN A 68 -11.93 8.24 11.81
CA GLN A 68 -12.44 6.94 12.24
C GLN A 68 -11.93 5.81 11.34
N ILE A 69 -11.90 6.00 10.02
CA ILE A 69 -11.38 4.99 9.09
C ILE A 69 -9.87 4.81 9.28
N ILE A 70 -9.12 5.90 9.46
CA ILE A 70 -7.67 5.83 9.72
C ILE A 70 -7.40 5.06 11.02
N GLN A 71 -8.18 5.29 12.07
CA GLN A 71 -8.06 4.57 13.33
C GLN A 71 -8.34 3.07 13.17
N GLU A 72 -9.39 2.69 12.43
CA GLU A 72 -9.66 1.28 12.15
C GLU A 72 -8.54 0.63 11.32
N VAL A 73 -7.97 1.35 10.35
CA VAL A 73 -6.82 0.87 9.57
C VAL A 73 -5.59 0.64 10.44
N LEU A 74 -5.32 1.55 11.39
CA LEU A 74 -4.21 1.42 12.32
C LEU A 74 -4.42 0.29 13.33
N LYS A 75 -5.66 0.04 13.78
CA LYS A 75 -6.00 -1.12 14.62
C LYS A 75 -5.74 -2.43 13.89
N ASP A 76 -6.18 -2.55 12.64
CA ASP A 76 -5.88 -3.73 11.81
C ASP A 76 -4.37 -3.91 11.62
N ALA A 77 -3.63 -2.83 11.35
CA ALA A 77 -2.19 -2.87 11.17
C ALA A 77 -1.44 -3.35 12.44
N GLN A 78 -1.94 -3.01 13.63
CA GLN A 78 -1.40 -3.51 14.91
C GLN A 78 -1.56 -5.02 15.09
N CYS A 79 -2.40 -5.69 14.31
CA CYS A 79 -2.49 -7.16 14.34
C CYS A 79 -1.34 -7.86 13.59
N ALA A 80 -0.43 -7.10 12.95
CA ALA A 80 0.76 -7.69 12.33
C ALA A 80 1.61 -8.44 13.37
N PRO A 81 2.15 -9.63 13.06
CA PRO A 81 3.07 -10.32 13.96
C PRO A 81 4.42 -9.60 13.98
N SER A 82 5.18 -9.81 15.06
CA SER A 82 6.57 -9.37 15.14
C SER A 82 7.41 -10.37 15.95
N ASN A 83 8.73 -10.36 15.76
CA ASN A 83 9.62 -11.19 16.53
C ASN A 83 9.43 -10.92 18.03
N CYS A 84 9.18 -11.99 18.80
CA CYS A 84 8.92 -11.94 20.24
C CYS A 84 7.81 -10.95 20.65
N ASN A 85 6.87 -10.64 19.76
CA ASN A 85 5.80 -9.64 19.99
C ASN A 85 6.32 -8.24 20.41
N THR A 86 7.54 -7.88 19.97
CA THR A 86 8.18 -6.60 20.26
C THR A 86 7.45 -5.37 19.72
N GLN A 87 6.63 -5.52 18.68
CA GLN A 87 5.84 -4.45 18.05
C GLN A 87 6.68 -3.19 17.77
N PRO A 88 7.78 -3.29 16.99
CA PRO A 88 8.81 -2.25 16.93
C PRO A 88 8.42 -1.01 16.11
N TRP A 89 7.21 -0.96 15.57
CA TRP A 89 6.76 0.13 14.70
C TRP A 89 6.47 1.41 15.49
N ASP A 90 7.07 2.51 15.05
CA ASP A 90 6.72 3.86 15.44
C ASP A 90 6.12 4.60 14.24
N VAL A 91 4.85 4.93 14.33
CA VAL A 91 3.99 5.21 13.18
C VAL A 91 3.47 6.65 13.26
N HIS A 92 3.79 7.43 12.23
CA HIS A 92 3.45 8.86 12.20
C HIS A 92 2.56 9.17 11.00
N ILE A 93 1.31 9.57 11.27
CA ILE A 93 0.37 10.05 10.25
C ILE A 93 0.53 11.56 10.09
N VAL A 94 0.77 12.01 8.85
CA VAL A 94 0.93 13.43 8.51
C VAL A 94 -0.08 13.83 7.44
N ARG A 95 -0.74 14.97 7.65
CA ARG A 95 -1.84 15.48 6.80
C ARG A 95 -1.97 16.99 6.92
N GLY A 96 -2.84 17.58 6.08
CA GLY A 96 -3.13 19.01 6.13
C GLY A 96 -1.91 19.88 5.82
N GLN A 97 -1.77 21.02 6.50
CA GLN A 97 -0.69 21.98 6.25
C GLN A 97 0.70 21.36 6.48
N LYS A 98 0.86 20.54 7.52
CA LYS A 98 2.14 19.88 7.83
C LYS A 98 2.65 19.00 6.69
N LEU A 99 1.75 18.30 5.98
CA LEU A 99 2.12 17.49 4.82
C LEU A 99 2.55 18.36 3.64
N LYS A 100 1.86 19.49 3.41
CA LYS A 100 2.21 20.45 2.36
C LYS A 100 3.58 21.08 2.61
N ASP A 101 3.84 21.51 3.84
CA ASP A 101 5.14 22.08 4.25
C ASP A 101 6.25 21.04 4.09
N LEU A 102 6.01 19.81 4.55
CA LEU A 102 6.96 18.71 4.37
C LEU A 102 7.25 18.46 2.89
N SER A 103 6.24 18.44 2.02
CA SER A 103 6.44 18.29 0.57
C SER A 103 7.38 19.36 0.01
N GLN A 104 7.17 20.62 0.37
CA GLN A 104 8.02 21.74 -0.08
C GLN A 104 9.47 21.56 0.37
N ILE A 105 9.68 21.17 1.63
CA ILE A 105 11.02 20.89 2.19
C ILE A 105 11.70 19.75 1.43
N LEU A 106 10.99 18.64 1.20
CA LEU A 106 11.54 17.48 0.48
C LEU A 106 11.93 17.84 -0.96
N HIS A 107 11.13 18.65 -1.66
CA HIS A 107 11.47 19.15 -3.00
C HIS A 107 12.70 20.07 -2.99
N ALA A 108 12.84 20.93 -1.98
CA ALA A 108 14.02 21.78 -1.82
C ALA A 108 15.28 20.93 -1.60
N LYS A 109 15.22 19.95 -0.70
CA LYS A 109 16.33 19.00 -0.44
C LYS A 109 16.70 18.20 -1.69
N ASN A 110 15.71 17.68 -2.42
CA ASN A 110 15.92 16.99 -3.69
C ASN A 110 16.61 17.88 -4.74
N THR A 111 16.22 19.15 -4.83
CA THR A 111 16.81 20.11 -5.78
C THR A 111 18.25 20.45 -5.42
N ALA A 112 18.56 20.51 -4.12
CA ALA A 112 19.92 20.72 -3.61
C ALA A 112 20.82 19.47 -3.67
N GLY A 113 20.25 18.29 -3.97
CA GLY A 113 20.98 17.02 -3.90
C GLY A 113 21.32 16.58 -2.48
N GLU A 114 20.57 17.08 -1.49
CA GLU A 114 20.76 16.79 -0.07
C GLU A 114 19.90 15.58 0.34
N PHE A 115 20.53 14.41 0.42
CA PHE A 115 19.89 13.17 0.85
C PHE A 115 20.42 12.77 2.23
N THR A 116 19.51 12.35 3.11
CA THR A 116 19.79 11.95 4.50
C THR A 116 19.14 10.59 4.82
N PRO A 117 19.50 9.49 4.11
CA PRO A 117 18.94 8.17 4.35
C PRO A 117 19.52 7.49 5.59
N ASP A 118 18.71 6.70 6.29
CA ASP A 118 19.21 5.81 7.35
C ASP A 118 19.79 4.50 6.84
N PHE A 119 19.36 4.08 5.65
CA PHE A 119 19.76 2.82 5.01
C PHE A 119 20.20 3.10 3.57
N SER A 120 21.30 2.47 3.15
CA SER A 120 21.78 2.62 1.79
C SER A 120 20.77 2.05 0.79
N PHE A 121 20.70 2.71 -0.37
CA PHE A 121 19.92 2.23 -1.50
C PHE A 121 20.73 2.41 -2.77
N ASP A 122 21.01 1.29 -3.44
CA ASP A 122 21.79 1.25 -4.67
C ASP A 122 20.98 0.58 -5.77
N MET A 123 20.73 1.32 -6.85
CA MET A 123 19.99 0.82 -8.00
C MET A 123 20.80 -0.20 -8.81
N ASP A 124 22.12 -0.21 -8.69
CA ASP A 124 23.01 -1.13 -9.40
C ASP A 124 23.19 -2.46 -8.64
N ALA A 125 22.78 -2.52 -7.37
CA ALA A 125 22.77 -3.75 -6.58
C ALA A 125 21.72 -4.78 -7.07
N PHE A 126 20.76 -4.39 -7.91
CA PHE A 126 19.76 -5.30 -8.47
C PHE A 126 20.32 -6.06 -9.69
N TYR A 127 20.94 -7.21 -9.44
CA TYR A 127 21.55 -8.06 -10.47
C TYR A 127 20.57 -9.06 -11.11
N GLY A 128 20.92 -9.56 -12.30
CA GLY A 128 20.19 -10.62 -13.01
C GLY A 128 18.68 -10.37 -13.11
N MET A 129 17.89 -11.39 -12.75
CA MET A 129 16.42 -11.31 -12.81
C MET A 129 15.82 -10.16 -11.99
N TYR A 130 16.49 -9.71 -10.92
CA TYR A 130 16.00 -8.60 -10.09
C TYR A 130 16.14 -7.26 -10.84
N GLY A 131 17.27 -7.07 -11.54
CA GLY A 131 17.50 -5.92 -12.40
C GLY A 131 16.50 -5.86 -13.56
N ASP A 132 16.22 -7.00 -14.19
CA ASP A 132 15.24 -7.10 -15.28
C ASP A 132 13.84 -6.70 -14.82
N ARG A 133 13.39 -7.23 -13.67
CA ARG A 133 12.08 -6.90 -13.07
C ARG A 133 11.99 -5.41 -12.69
N LYS A 134 13.04 -4.85 -12.10
CA LYS A 134 13.15 -3.41 -11.78
C LYS A 134 13.02 -2.56 -13.05
N ASN A 135 13.74 -2.92 -14.11
CA ASN A 135 13.73 -2.19 -15.37
C ASN A 135 12.36 -2.27 -16.07
N ALA A 136 11.71 -3.44 -16.04
CA ALA A 136 10.36 -3.63 -16.58
C ALA A 136 9.33 -2.75 -15.84
N GLN A 137 9.39 -2.72 -14.50
CA GLN A 137 8.52 -1.85 -13.70
C GLN A 137 8.77 -0.36 -14.02
N GLY A 138 10.03 0.06 -14.12
CA GLY A 138 10.38 1.44 -14.48
C GLY A 138 9.85 1.82 -15.87
N LYS A 139 9.99 0.93 -16.86
CA LYS A 139 9.44 1.11 -18.21
C LYS A 139 7.92 1.31 -18.17
N ALA A 140 7.19 0.39 -17.54
CA ALA A 140 5.73 0.46 -17.44
C ALA A 140 5.26 1.75 -16.74
N TYR A 141 5.98 2.19 -15.70
CA TYR A 141 5.67 3.42 -14.98
C TYR A 141 5.84 4.67 -15.86
N TYR A 142 6.97 4.79 -16.56
CA TYR A 142 7.21 5.96 -17.43
C TYR A 142 6.30 5.96 -18.67
N GLU A 143 6.01 4.80 -19.24
CA GLU A 143 5.03 4.66 -20.34
C GLU A 143 3.64 5.12 -19.91
N ALA A 144 3.16 4.70 -18.73
CA ALA A 144 1.87 5.14 -18.19
C ALA A 144 1.80 6.66 -17.99
N MET A 145 2.93 7.31 -17.70
CA MET A 145 3.05 8.76 -17.53
C MET A 145 3.34 9.52 -18.84
N ASN A 146 3.39 8.83 -19.99
CA ASN A 146 3.80 9.39 -21.29
C ASN A 146 5.19 10.04 -21.27
N VAL A 147 6.12 9.49 -20.49
CA VAL A 147 7.51 9.95 -20.39
C VAL A 147 8.41 9.04 -21.24
N MET A 148 8.98 9.60 -22.30
CA MET A 148 9.91 8.88 -23.18
C MET A 148 11.20 8.51 -22.43
N ARG A 149 11.88 7.45 -22.86
CA ARG A 149 13.10 6.94 -22.18
C ARG A 149 14.22 7.98 -22.18
N GLU A 150 14.30 8.78 -23.23
CA GLU A 150 15.31 9.82 -23.47
C GLU A 150 14.98 11.12 -22.71
N ASP A 151 13.74 11.31 -22.27
CA ASP A 151 13.29 12.49 -21.52
C ASP A 151 13.74 12.42 -20.05
N LYS A 152 15.02 12.71 -19.82
CA LYS A 152 15.63 12.74 -18.49
C LYS A 152 14.90 13.69 -17.54
N GLU A 153 14.47 14.85 -18.03
CA GLU A 153 13.76 15.84 -17.22
C GLU A 153 12.35 15.37 -16.87
N GLY A 154 11.63 14.73 -17.81
CA GLY A 154 10.34 14.08 -17.55
C GLY A 154 10.43 12.98 -16.52
N ARG A 155 11.50 12.16 -16.59
CA ARG A 155 11.76 11.13 -15.57
C ARG A 155 12.01 11.74 -14.19
N ARG A 156 12.80 12.82 -14.13
CA ARG A 156 13.04 13.57 -12.89
C ARG A 156 11.74 14.14 -12.31
N ARG A 157 10.88 14.73 -13.15
CA ARG A 157 9.54 15.21 -12.74
C ARG A 157 8.65 14.07 -12.23
N ALA A 158 8.60 12.95 -12.94
CA ALA A 158 7.79 11.79 -12.54
C ALA A 158 8.29 11.11 -11.26
N ALA A 159 9.61 11.12 -11.00
CA ALA A 159 10.19 10.64 -9.75
C ALA A 159 9.85 11.58 -8.59
N ALA A 160 9.90 12.90 -8.82
CA ALA A 160 9.60 13.93 -7.82
C ALA A 160 8.14 13.92 -7.34
N LEU A 161 7.22 13.28 -8.07
CA LEU A 161 5.84 13.03 -7.59
C LEU A 161 5.79 12.26 -6.27
N ASN A 162 6.82 11.46 -5.95
CA ASN A 162 6.94 10.83 -4.64
C ASN A 162 6.96 11.87 -3.51
N LEU A 163 7.65 12.99 -3.73
CA LEU A 163 7.85 14.07 -2.75
C LEU A 163 6.62 14.98 -2.62
N SER A 164 5.73 14.93 -3.61
CA SER A 164 4.37 15.46 -3.55
C SER A 164 3.35 14.43 -3.08
N PHE A 165 3.79 13.29 -2.56
CA PHE A 165 2.92 12.22 -2.06
C PHE A 165 1.90 11.72 -3.09
N PHE A 166 2.19 11.88 -4.38
CA PHE A 166 1.24 11.66 -5.48
C PHE A 166 -0.11 12.36 -5.29
N ASN A 167 -0.11 13.53 -4.65
CA ASN A 167 -1.29 14.31 -4.25
C ASN A 167 -2.18 13.61 -3.20
N ALA A 168 -1.67 12.61 -2.48
CA ALA A 168 -2.40 12.05 -1.36
C ALA A 168 -2.66 13.12 -0.28
N PRO A 169 -3.86 13.13 0.35
CA PRO A 169 -4.18 14.08 1.41
C PRO A 169 -3.45 13.75 2.73
N GLN A 170 -2.80 12.59 2.79
CA GLN A 170 -2.15 12.06 3.98
C GLN A 170 -1.04 11.07 3.62
N ALA A 171 -0.03 11.03 4.48
CA ALA A 171 1.07 10.07 4.43
C ALA A 171 1.27 9.42 5.80
N VAL A 172 1.82 8.21 5.79
CA VAL A 172 2.27 7.49 6.97
C VAL A 172 3.76 7.22 6.87
N PHE A 173 4.50 7.48 7.94
CA PHE A 173 5.93 7.19 8.04
C PHE A 173 6.13 6.09 9.06
N LEU A 174 6.85 5.03 8.66
CA LEU A 174 7.16 3.88 9.50
C LEU A 174 8.61 3.95 9.96
N PHE A 175 8.79 4.23 11.24
CA PHE A 175 10.07 4.23 11.92
C PHE A 175 10.22 2.94 12.75
N MET A 176 11.47 2.59 13.04
CA MET A 176 11.82 1.48 13.91
C MET A 176 13.05 1.80 14.76
N PRO A 177 13.12 1.26 15.99
CA PRO A 177 14.35 1.33 16.77
C PRO A 177 15.45 0.47 16.13
N VAL A 178 16.69 0.78 16.47
CA VAL A 178 17.86 0.03 15.99
C VAL A 178 18.30 -0.97 17.06
N PHE A 179 18.06 -2.25 16.82
CA PHE A 179 18.66 -3.33 17.59
C PHE A 179 18.98 -4.52 16.69
N GLY A 180 19.91 -5.38 17.14
CA GLY A 180 20.40 -6.52 16.37
C GLY A 180 21.01 -6.10 15.03
N ASP A 181 20.85 -6.94 14.01
CA ASP A 181 21.29 -6.68 12.63
C ASP A 181 20.32 -5.80 11.84
N ARG A 182 19.22 -5.35 12.46
CA ARG A 182 18.13 -4.55 11.87
C ARG A 182 17.28 -5.30 10.83
N VAL A 183 17.75 -6.43 10.29
CA VAL A 183 17.08 -7.19 9.23
C VAL A 183 15.77 -7.77 9.73
N ARG A 184 15.78 -8.37 10.93
CA ARG A 184 14.58 -8.96 11.53
C ARG A 184 13.53 -7.90 11.87
N THR A 185 13.98 -6.79 12.46
CA THR A 185 13.12 -5.64 12.77
C THR A 185 12.52 -5.04 11.50
N ALA A 186 13.30 -4.88 10.43
CA ALA A 186 12.79 -4.41 9.13
C ALA A 186 11.73 -5.36 8.54
N GLY A 187 11.88 -6.67 8.76
CA GLY A 187 10.86 -7.67 8.42
C GLY A 187 9.53 -7.40 9.14
N ASP A 188 9.58 -7.14 10.45
CA ASP A 188 8.39 -6.81 11.25
C ASP A 188 7.71 -5.52 10.76
N ILE A 189 8.48 -4.48 10.40
CA ILE A 189 7.95 -3.25 9.79
C ILE A 189 7.32 -3.51 8.42
N GLY A 190 7.89 -4.41 7.62
CA GLY A 190 7.32 -4.83 6.35
C GLY A 190 5.96 -5.51 6.52
N MET A 191 5.81 -6.37 7.53
CA MET A 191 4.53 -7.03 7.87
C MET A 191 3.48 -6.01 8.32
N TYR A 192 3.86 -5.05 9.19
CA TYR A 192 2.99 -3.95 9.60
C TYR A 192 2.53 -3.11 8.39
N GLY A 193 3.47 -2.67 7.56
CA GLY A 193 3.20 -1.85 6.38
C GLY A 193 2.28 -2.55 5.38
N GLN A 194 2.48 -3.85 5.14
CA GLN A 194 1.59 -4.63 4.27
C GLN A 194 0.19 -4.81 4.88
N THR A 195 0.08 -5.04 6.18
CA THR A 195 -1.21 -5.16 6.87
C THR A 195 -1.99 -3.85 6.79
N PHE A 196 -1.32 -2.71 6.98
CA PHE A 196 -1.88 -1.37 6.77
C PHE A 196 -2.40 -1.20 5.33
N LEU A 197 -1.63 -1.57 4.31
CA LEU A 197 -2.03 -1.46 2.90
C LEU A 197 -3.22 -2.36 2.54
N LEU A 198 -3.30 -3.57 3.11
CA LEU A 198 -4.44 -4.47 2.91
C LEU A 198 -5.69 -3.92 3.59
N SER A 199 -5.55 -3.37 4.80
CA SER A 199 -6.66 -2.76 5.55
C SER A 199 -7.24 -1.54 4.81
N LEU A 200 -6.39 -0.72 4.17
CA LEU A 200 -6.83 0.33 3.25
C LEU A 200 -7.61 -0.25 2.07
N ALA A 201 -7.02 -1.21 1.35
CA ALA A 201 -7.63 -1.79 0.16
C ALA A 201 -8.99 -2.43 0.46
N ALA A 202 -9.13 -3.07 1.62
CA ALA A 202 -10.37 -3.69 2.05
C ALA A 202 -11.53 -2.68 2.19
N ARG A 203 -11.21 -1.40 2.44
CA ARG A 203 -12.17 -0.29 2.60
C ARG A 203 -12.25 0.60 1.35
N GLY A 204 -11.76 0.12 0.20
CA GLY A 204 -11.77 0.88 -1.06
C GLY A 204 -10.76 2.03 -1.12
N LEU A 205 -9.81 2.10 -0.19
CA LEU A 205 -8.73 3.09 -0.19
C LEU A 205 -7.48 2.56 -0.89
N GLY A 206 -6.69 3.47 -1.44
CA GLY A 206 -5.40 3.17 -2.04
C GLY A 206 -4.23 3.56 -1.14
N GLY A 207 -3.10 2.88 -1.34
CA GLY A 207 -1.83 3.27 -0.75
C GLY A 207 -0.66 2.91 -1.66
N VAL A 208 0.46 3.60 -1.48
CA VAL A 208 1.72 3.29 -2.17
C VAL A 208 2.89 3.32 -1.19
N PRO A 209 3.62 2.21 -1.02
CA PRO A 209 4.88 2.22 -0.29
C PRO A 209 5.98 2.89 -1.12
N GLN A 210 6.75 3.77 -0.48
CA GLN A 210 7.71 4.66 -1.13
C GLN A 210 9.05 4.64 -0.39
N THR A 211 10.00 3.89 -0.94
CA THR A 211 11.41 3.98 -0.54
C THR A 211 12.00 5.36 -0.83
N SER A 212 11.52 6.07 -1.87
CA SER A 212 12.01 7.41 -2.20
C SER A 212 11.88 8.42 -1.05
N LEU A 213 10.91 8.24 -0.14
CA LEU A 213 10.77 9.11 1.03
C LEU A 213 11.84 8.85 2.09
N SER A 214 12.36 7.62 2.21
CA SER A 214 13.41 7.32 3.20
C SER A 214 14.78 7.90 2.83
N PHE A 215 14.95 8.43 1.62
CA PHE A 215 16.14 9.22 1.26
C PHE A 215 16.25 10.54 2.02
N TYR A 216 15.19 10.93 2.74
CA TYR A 216 15.13 12.15 3.54
C TYR A 216 14.77 11.85 5.01
N ALA A 217 15.11 10.65 5.50
CA ALA A 217 14.69 10.16 6.80
C ALA A 217 15.04 11.12 7.95
N GLU A 218 16.26 11.65 7.98
CA GLU A 218 16.68 12.67 8.96
C GLU A 218 15.85 13.96 8.86
N THR A 219 15.70 14.51 7.65
CA THR A 219 14.86 15.71 7.43
C THR A 219 13.43 15.48 7.92
N ILE A 220 12.85 14.30 7.65
CA ILE A 220 11.49 13.96 8.11
C ILE A 220 11.46 13.88 9.64
N ARG A 221 12.46 13.26 10.29
CA ARG A 221 12.54 13.23 11.75
C ARG A 221 12.59 14.63 12.35
N GLU A 222 13.45 15.50 11.85
CA GLU A 222 13.60 16.87 12.36
C GLU A 222 12.29 17.65 12.26
N VAL A 223 11.62 17.58 11.10
CA VAL A 223 10.35 18.26 10.87
C VAL A 223 9.25 17.74 11.80
N LEU A 224 9.26 16.44 12.11
CA LEU A 224 8.24 15.79 12.95
C LEU A 224 8.61 15.71 14.44
N GLY A 225 9.82 16.10 14.83
CA GLY A 225 10.30 16.00 16.21
C GLY A 225 10.53 14.57 16.69
N ILE A 226 10.93 13.67 15.78
CA ILE A 226 11.17 12.25 16.07
C ILE A 226 12.63 12.05 16.50
N SER A 227 12.86 11.18 17.49
CA SER A 227 14.19 10.83 17.99
C SER A 227 15.12 10.33 16.88
N GLU A 228 16.39 10.73 16.92
CA GLU A 228 17.43 10.26 15.99
C GLU A 228 17.71 8.75 16.09
N GLU A 229 17.34 8.12 17.21
CA GLU A 229 17.45 6.68 17.45
C GLU A 229 16.49 5.87 16.57
N MET A 230 15.42 6.51 16.07
CA MET A 230 14.40 5.89 15.25
C MET A 230 14.77 6.00 13.76
N LYS A 231 14.85 4.87 13.07
CA LYS A 231 15.25 4.79 11.66
C LYS A 231 14.07 4.48 10.76
N MET A 232 14.02 5.14 9.62
CA MET A 232 12.91 5.05 8.67
C MET A 232 13.22 4.05 7.57
N LEU A 233 12.37 3.04 7.41
CA LEU A 233 12.51 2.07 6.32
C LEU A 233 11.90 2.60 5.01
N PHE A 234 10.64 3.03 5.07
CA PHE A 234 9.90 3.68 3.98
C PHE A 234 8.72 4.49 4.53
N GLY A 235 8.20 5.40 3.71
CA GLY A 235 6.92 6.07 3.96
C GLY A 235 5.86 5.58 2.98
N MET A 236 4.60 5.90 3.20
CA MET A 236 3.51 5.58 2.28
C MET A 236 2.55 6.74 2.14
N SER A 237 2.16 7.04 0.91
CA SER A 237 1.06 7.96 0.61
C SER A 237 -0.23 7.16 0.48
N PHE A 238 -1.34 7.68 1.00
CA PHE A 238 -2.62 6.96 0.98
C PHE A 238 -3.83 7.88 0.95
N GLY A 239 -4.95 7.39 0.44
CA GLY A 239 -6.18 8.15 0.27
C GLY A 239 -7.14 7.49 -0.72
N TYR A 240 -8.09 8.26 -1.21
CA TYR A 240 -8.97 7.81 -2.29
C TYR A 240 -8.23 7.86 -3.63
N PRO A 241 -8.10 6.72 -4.36
CA PRO A 241 -7.46 6.72 -5.66
C PRO A 241 -8.15 7.63 -6.67
N ASP A 242 -7.36 8.39 -7.43
CA ASP A 242 -7.84 9.03 -8.65
C ASP A 242 -7.66 8.08 -9.83
N GLU A 243 -8.71 7.39 -10.25
CA GLU A 243 -8.63 6.43 -11.38
C GLU A 243 -8.26 7.08 -12.71
N SER A 244 -8.39 8.41 -12.85
CA SER A 244 -7.96 9.14 -14.04
C SER A 244 -6.44 9.37 -14.11
N ALA A 245 -5.77 9.32 -12.94
CA ALA A 245 -4.34 9.58 -12.81
C ALA A 245 -3.53 8.60 -13.67
N PRO A 246 -2.63 9.08 -14.55
CA PRO A 246 -1.88 8.21 -15.46
C PRO A 246 -1.09 7.10 -14.72
N GLY A 247 -0.52 7.43 -13.56
CA GLY A 247 0.22 6.48 -12.72
C GLY A 247 -0.62 5.33 -12.15
N ASN A 248 -1.96 5.46 -12.12
CA ASN A 248 -2.89 4.45 -11.62
C ASN A 248 -3.33 3.43 -12.69
N ARG A 249 -3.04 3.70 -13.97
CA ARG A 249 -3.35 2.82 -15.11
C ARG A 249 -2.34 1.69 -15.28
N MET A 250 -1.19 1.79 -14.62
CA MET A 250 -0.16 0.75 -14.67
C MET A 250 -0.64 -0.51 -13.95
N HIS A 251 -0.64 -1.64 -14.65
CA HIS A 251 -0.75 -2.96 -14.05
C HIS A 251 0.61 -3.66 -14.08
N MET A 252 0.94 -4.37 -13.00
CA MET A 252 2.17 -5.17 -12.92
C MET A 252 1.82 -6.58 -12.49
N ASP A 253 2.12 -7.53 -13.37
CA ASP A 253 1.92 -8.94 -13.09
C ASP A 253 2.91 -9.45 -12.04
N ARG A 254 2.69 -10.69 -11.58
CA ARG A 254 3.61 -11.43 -10.73
C ARG A 254 4.15 -12.61 -11.50
N VAL A 255 5.38 -13.01 -11.17
CA VAL A 255 5.94 -14.24 -11.71
C VAL A 255 5.10 -15.45 -11.26
N PRO A 256 5.06 -16.53 -12.06
CA PRO A 256 4.43 -17.78 -11.64
C PRO A 256 4.98 -18.27 -10.29
N ILE A 257 4.15 -18.92 -9.48
CA ILE A 257 4.61 -19.44 -8.17
C ILE A 257 5.78 -20.41 -8.30
N THR A 258 5.88 -21.11 -9.43
CA THR A 258 6.95 -22.06 -9.74
C THR A 258 8.33 -21.40 -9.82
N ASP A 259 8.40 -20.08 -10.03
CA ASP A 259 9.65 -19.34 -10.10
C ASP A 259 10.22 -19.01 -8.71
N SER A 260 9.40 -19.09 -7.65
CA SER A 260 9.79 -18.65 -6.30
C SER A 260 9.38 -19.61 -5.18
N VAL A 261 8.67 -20.69 -5.49
CA VAL A 261 8.16 -21.67 -4.51
C VAL A 261 8.59 -23.07 -4.92
N THR A 262 9.32 -23.73 -4.02
CA THR A 262 9.72 -25.14 -4.16
C THR A 262 8.99 -25.96 -3.11
N PHE A 263 8.27 -26.99 -3.56
CA PHE A 263 7.67 -27.98 -2.66
C PHE A 263 8.71 -29.07 -2.37
N HIS A 264 9.03 -29.24 -1.10
CA HIS A 264 9.77 -30.41 -0.61
C HIS A 264 8.74 -31.36 0.02
N SER A 265 8.65 -32.57 -0.49
CA SER A 265 7.76 -33.63 0.00
C SER A 265 8.52 -34.64 0.85
#